data_AF-A0A9P7P432-F1
#
_entry.id   AF-A0A9P7P432-F1
#
_cell.length_a   1.000
_cell.length_b   1.000
_cell.length_c   1.000
_cell.angle_alpha   90.00
_cell.angle_beta   90.00
_cell.angle_gamma   90.00
#
_symmetry.space_group_name_H-M   'P 1'
#
loop_
_entity.id
_entity.type
_entity.pdbx_description
1 polymer ?
#
loop_
_entity_poly.entity_id
_entity_poly.type
_entity_poly.pdbx_seq_one_letter_code
_entity_poly.pdbx_strand_id
1 'polypeptide(L)'
;MSTTHLIHPDTLEDSSSATSPKPSSISIHQRFVAGFVRHSCGELLECFGPSRNLISSTWLHLRQQLLQTPCYNAYLPERLSQATVQVELGLETRNTSSHPDQPLTSPCAVFEMLGSSTQHIVGVILAPAGGHLSGARRVKHAHAQAQMDHFFASLILENVRIGTQLDDVVLGQIDVEAVTDAIVDLFDRSLRYVSSCDRWDQGGRAVFRESVSHFTRRGQMVEFCLPAFPCKSSSTGKVLSKAPDRGEYLALEHMHKFIQDIEAIYEPGAKLWIISDGHVFSDCSEY
;
A
#
# COMPACT_ATOMS: atom_id res chain seq x y z
N MET A 1 -33.86 -68.77 -6.39
CA MET A 1 -33.49 -69.43 -5.12
C MET A 1 -32.13 -68.88 -4.70
N SER A 2 -31.97 -68.61 -3.39
CA SER A 2 -30.79 -68.07 -2.65
C SER A 2 -30.47 -66.59 -2.92
N THR A 3 -30.79 -65.62 -2.04
CA THR A 3 -30.50 -65.40 -0.60
C THR A 3 -29.11 -64.80 -0.33
N THR A 4 -29.15 -63.48 -0.07
CA THR A 4 -28.39 -62.62 0.87
C THR A 4 -27.06 -63.10 1.45
N HIS A 5 -26.05 -62.22 1.43
CA HIS A 5 -25.22 -61.89 2.61
C HIS A 5 -24.61 -60.48 2.51
N LEU A 6 -24.90 -59.65 3.52
CA LEU A 6 -24.25 -58.37 3.86
C LEU A 6 -23.07 -58.66 4.78
N ILE A 7 -21.92 -58.02 4.56
CA ILE A 7 -20.84 -57.84 5.56
C ILE A 7 -20.28 -56.42 5.41
N HIS A 8 -20.14 -55.71 6.53
CA HIS A 8 -19.59 -54.35 6.70
C HIS A 8 -18.14 -54.43 7.28
N PRO A 9 -17.51 -53.31 7.62
CA PRO A 9 -16.25 -52.77 7.07
C PRO A 9 -14.95 -53.33 7.70
N ASP A 10 -13.81 -53.21 7.01
CA ASP A 10 -12.64 -52.46 7.50
C ASP A 10 -11.39 -52.64 6.61
N THR A 11 -10.63 -51.55 6.53
CA THR A 11 -9.20 -51.44 6.18
C THR A 11 -8.74 -51.85 4.78
N LEU A 12 -8.42 -50.83 3.98
CA LEU A 12 -7.16 -50.76 3.23
C LEU A 12 -6.73 -49.29 3.17
N GLU A 13 -5.75 -48.96 4.00
CA GLU A 13 -4.89 -47.80 3.83
C GLU A 13 -4.20 -47.84 2.47
N ASP A 14 -3.95 -46.64 1.94
CA ASP A 14 -2.71 -46.19 1.30
C ASP A 14 -2.89 -45.63 -0.12
N SER A 15 -2.91 -44.30 -0.21
CA SER A 15 -2.40 -43.56 -1.37
C SER A 15 -2.19 -42.09 -0.97
N SER A 16 -0.98 -41.87 -0.46
CA SER A 16 -0.25 -40.60 -0.46
C SER A 16 -0.65 -39.63 -1.59
N SER A 17 -1.30 -38.52 -1.24
CA SER A 17 -1.26 -37.30 -2.03
C SER A 17 -0.25 -36.36 -1.39
N ALA A 18 1.02 -36.54 -1.75
CA ALA A 18 2.07 -35.58 -1.47
C ALA A 18 1.75 -34.29 -2.25
N THR A 19 1.02 -33.35 -1.63
CA THR A 19 0.93 -31.98 -2.11
C THR A 19 2.32 -31.36 -2.05
N SER A 20 2.99 -31.32 -3.20
CA SER A 20 4.17 -30.48 -3.41
C SER A 20 3.87 -29.06 -2.92
N PRO A 21 4.74 -28.41 -2.12
CA PRO A 21 4.51 -27.04 -1.69
C PRO A 21 4.47 -26.14 -2.93
N LYS A 22 3.35 -25.43 -3.11
CA LYS A 22 3.28 -24.35 -4.10
C LYS A 22 4.42 -23.38 -3.78
N PRO A 23 5.26 -22.98 -4.75
CA PRO A 23 6.24 -21.94 -4.52
C PRO A 23 5.48 -20.64 -4.23
N SER A 24 5.33 -20.29 -2.95
CA SER A 24 4.70 -19.04 -2.55
C SER A 24 5.71 -17.92 -2.79
N SER A 25 5.52 -17.18 -3.88
CA SER A 25 6.23 -15.93 -4.11
C SER A 25 6.02 -15.02 -2.90
N ILE A 26 7.11 -14.53 -2.30
CA ILE A 26 7.06 -13.62 -1.16
C ILE A 26 6.28 -12.36 -1.57
N SER A 27 5.30 -11.95 -0.76
CA SER A 27 4.47 -10.77 -1.05
C SER A 27 5.30 -9.48 -1.07
N ILE A 28 4.82 -8.45 -1.77
CA ILE A 28 5.54 -7.17 -1.81
C ILE A 28 5.67 -6.51 -0.44
N HIS A 29 4.66 -6.67 0.43
CA HIS A 29 4.71 -6.19 1.80
C HIS A 29 5.89 -6.82 2.59
N GLN A 30 6.12 -8.12 2.42
CA GLN A 30 7.24 -8.81 3.05
C GLN A 30 8.59 -8.47 2.40
N ARG A 31 8.59 -8.00 1.16
CA ARG A 31 9.79 -7.58 0.42
C ARG A 31 10.12 -6.11 0.64
N PHE A 32 9.26 -5.32 1.26
CA PHE A 32 9.50 -3.91 1.54
C PHE A 32 10.63 -3.77 2.58
N VAL A 33 11.76 -3.23 2.16
CA VAL A 33 12.96 -3.06 3.00
C VAL A 33 12.90 -1.72 3.73
N ALA A 34 12.78 -0.64 2.97
CA ALA A 34 12.68 0.72 3.47
C ALA A 34 12.16 1.66 2.40
N GLY A 35 11.62 2.79 2.83
CA GLY A 35 11.47 3.98 2.00
C GLY A 35 12.41 5.08 2.47
N PHE A 36 12.71 6.01 1.58
CA PHE A 36 13.62 7.12 1.87
C PHE A 36 13.25 8.38 1.11
N VAL A 37 13.76 9.50 1.61
CA VAL A 37 13.71 10.82 0.99
C VAL A 37 15.14 11.33 0.93
N ARG A 38 15.56 11.80 -0.24
CA ARG A 38 16.89 12.40 -0.43
C ARG A 38 16.83 13.67 -1.25
N HIS A 39 17.83 14.52 -1.11
CA HIS A 39 18.06 15.59 -2.05
C HIS A 39 18.54 15.08 -3.41
N SER A 40 18.39 15.91 -4.44
CA SER A 40 18.95 15.67 -5.78
C SER A 40 20.46 15.43 -5.72
N CYS A 41 21.18 16.11 -4.81
CA CYS A 41 22.61 15.88 -4.58
C CYS A 41 22.93 14.47 -4.03
N GLY A 42 21.95 13.76 -3.46
CA GLY A 42 22.08 12.41 -2.89
C GLY A 42 22.18 12.36 -1.36
N GLU A 43 22.09 13.49 -0.67
CA GLU A 43 21.98 13.54 0.80
C GLU A 43 20.65 12.94 1.27
N LEU A 44 20.70 12.04 2.26
CA LEU A 44 19.51 11.43 2.86
C LEU A 44 18.86 12.42 3.83
N LEU A 45 17.57 12.67 3.65
CA LEU A 45 16.76 13.49 4.54
C LEU A 45 15.97 12.66 5.53
N GLU A 46 15.33 11.60 5.03
CA GLU A 46 14.47 10.76 5.85
C GLU A 46 14.56 9.31 5.38
N CYS A 47 14.41 8.38 6.32
CA CYS A 47 14.28 6.96 6.03
C CYS A 47 13.26 6.31 6.96
N PHE A 48 12.41 5.46 6.40
CA PHE A 48 11.31 4.81 7.10
C PHE A 48 11.17 3.35 6.68
N GLY A 49 10.36 2.60 7.43
CA GLY A 49 10.13 1.18 7.20
C GLY A 49 11.02 0.24 8.06
N PRO A 50 10.91 -1.08 7.82
CA PRO A 50 11.47 -2.11 8.70
C PRO A 50 12.99 -2.01 8.89
N SER A 51 13.72 -1.69 7.83
CA SER A 51 15.19 -1.64 7.85
C SER A 51 15.75 -0.21 7.90
N ARG A 52 14.98 0.79 8.34
CA ARG A 52 15.39 2.20 8.30
C ARG A 52 16.75 2.49 8.93
N ASN A 53 17.06 1.90 10.08
CA ASN A 53 18.31 2.16 10.78
C ASN A 53 19.53 1.61 10.01
N LEU A 54 19.36 0.44 9.39
CA LEU A 54 20.38 -0.18 8.54
C LEU A 54 20.60 0.64 7.26
N ILE A 55 19.51 1.07 6.61
CA ILE A 55 19.60 1.88 5.40
C ILE A 55 20.23 3.25 5.70
N SER A 56 19.83 3.90 6.79
CA SER A 56 20.44 5.17 7.21
C SER A 56 21.93 5.03 7.51
N SER A 57 22.36 3.95 8.20
CA SER A 57 23.77 3.75 8.54
C SER A 57 24.64 3.38 7.33
N THR A 58 24.06 2.69 6.33
CA THR A 58 24.76 2.25 5.11
C THR A 58 24.53 3.17 3.92
N TRP A 59 23.81 4.28 4.10
CA TRP A 59 23.36 5.16 3.02
C TRP A 59 24.49 5.66 2.12
N LEU A 60 25.66 5.98 2.70
CA LEU A 60 26.80 6.46 1.92
C LEU A 60 27.23 5.46 0.84
N HIS A 61 27.21 4.16 1.16
CA HIS A 61 27.53 3.09 0.22
C HIS A 61 26.42 2.90 -0.81
N LEU A 62 25.16 2.90 -0.36
CA LEU A 62 23.99 2.78 -1.25
C LEU A 62 23.92 3.92 -2.26
N ARG A 63 24.11 5.16 -1.80
CA ARG A 63 24.14 6.37 -2.65
C ARG A 63 25.20 6.24 -3.74
N GLN A 64 26.40 5.74 -3.44
CA GLN A 64 27.45 5.56 -4.46
C GLN A 64 27.00 4.62 -5.58
N GLN A 65 26.31 3.53 -5.25
CA GLN A 65 25.75 2.60 -6.23
C GLN A 65 24.60 3.24 -7.04
N LEU A 66 23.72 3.98 -6.38
CA LEU A 66 22.59 4.67 -7.03
C LEU A 66 23.06 5.73 -8.03
N LEU A 67 24.01 6.58 -7.63
CA LEU A 67 24.54 7.67 -8.46
C LEU A 67 25.35 7.18 -9.67
N GLN A 68 25.87 5.95 -9.62
CA GLN A 68 26.58 5.32 -10.74
C GLN A 68 25.63 4.63 -11.74
N THR A 69 24.35 4.52 -11.41
CA THR A 69 23.37 3.87 -12.29
C THR A 69 23.02 4.81 -13.47
N PRO A 70 23.01 4.34 -14.73
CA PRO A 70 22.87 5.18 -15.92
C PRO A 70 21.56 5.99 -16.01
N CYS A 71 20.56 5.70 -15.16
CA CYS A 71 19.32 6.45 -15.06
C CYS A 71 19.45 7.81 -14.33
N TYR A 72 20.59 8.10 -13.71
CA TYR A 72 20.79 9.33 -12.90
C TYR A 72 21.00 10.61 -13.73
N ASN A 73 21.44 10.50 -14.99
CA ASN A 73 21.89 11.66 -15.79
C ASN A 73 20.99 12.07 -16.96
N ALA A 74 19.82 11.46 -17.10
CA ALA A 74 18.83 11.95 -18.05
C ALA A 74 17.78 12.75 -17.28
N TYR A 75 17.48 13.97 -17.73
CA TYR A 75 16.15 14.54 -17.56
C TYR A 75 15.17 13.48 -18.06
N LEU A 76 14.64 12.65 -17.15
CA LEU A 76 13.92 11.45 -17.51
C LEU A 76 12.57 11.84 -18.11
N PRO A 77 12.23 11.37 -19.33
CA PRO A 77 10.85 11.41 -19.81
C PRO A 77 9.93 10.47 -19.02
N GLU A 78 10.49 9.58 -18.18
CA GLU A 78 9.75 8.63 -17.33
C GLU A 78 9.67 9.10 -15.87
N ARG A 79 8.45 9.09 -15.30
CA ARG A 79 8.16 9.55 -13.92
C ARG A 79 8.84 8.72 -12.83
N LEU A 80 9.21 7.47 -13.13
CA LEU A 80 9.78 6.52 -12.18
C LEU A 80 11.08 5.92 -12.71
N SER A 81 12.15 5.99 -11.93
CA SER A 81 13.42 5.33 -12.23
C SER A 81 13.59 4.06 -11.41
N GLN A 82 14.33 3.09 -11.94
CA GLN A 82 14.65 1.83 -11.28
C GLN A 82 16.16 1.54 -11.35
N ALA A 83 16.75 1.22 -10.20
CA ALA A 83 18.12 0.78 -10.03
C ALA A 83 18.18 -0.54 -9.25
N THR A 84 19.32 -1.24 -9.30
CA THR A 84 19.58 -2.41 -8.45
C THR A 84 20.81 -2.12 -7.60
N VAL A 85 20.66 -2.25 -6.29
CA VAL A 85 21.73 -2.00 -5.31
C VAL A 85 21.97 -3.24 -4.47
N GLN A 86 23.19 -3.40 -3.97
CA GLN A 86 23.51 -4.48 -3.04
C GLN A 86 23.31 -3.97 -1.62
N VAL A 87 22.38 -4.58 -0.89
CA VAL A 87 22.10 -4.23 0.51
C VAL A 87 22.58 -5.37 1.40
N GLU A 88 23.37 -5.04 2.43
CA GLU A 88 23.71 -5.95 3.52
C GLU A 88 22.51 -6.13 4.45
N LEU A 89 21.47 -6.81 3.96
CA LEU A 89 20.34 -7.21 4.78
C LEU A 89 20.82 -8.32 5.72
N GLY A 90 20.92 -8.01 7.01
CA GLY A 90 21.22 -8.97 8.08
C GLY A 90 20.10 -10.01 8.24
N LEU A 91 19.87 -10.84 7.22
CA LEU A 91 19.04 -12.03 7.32
C LEU A 91 19.87 -13.08 8.07
N GLU A 92 19.59 -13.24 9.35
CA GLU A 92 20.11 -14.36 10.13
C GLU A 92 19.54 -15.68 9.58
N THR A 93 20.29 -16.30 8.68
CA THR A 93 20.34 -17.76 8.57
C THR A 93 21.79 -18.17 8.65
N ARG A 94 22.24 -18.49 9.86
CA ARG A 94 23.45 -19.28 10.11
C ARG A 94 23.26 -20.65 9.45
N ASN A 95 23.65 -20.78 8.19
CA ASN A 95 24.08 -22.05 7.65
C ASN A 95 25.61 -22.04 7.62
N THR A 96 26.18 -22.82 8.53
CA THR A 96 27.60 -23.09 8.68
C THR A 96 28.16 -23.73 7.41
N SER A 97 28.77 -22.95 6.49
CA SER A 97 29.78 -23.43 5.51
C SER A 97 30.19 -22.41 4.44
N SER A 98 30.31 -21.11 4.76
CA SER A 98 31.00 -20.18 3.85
C SER A 98 31.92 -19.22 4.60
N HIS A 99 33.05 -18.91 3.97
CA HIS A 99 34.18 -18.13 4.46
C HIS A 99 33.79 -16.92 5.34
N PRO A 100 34.51 -16.65 6.45
CA PRO A 100 34.10 -15.69 7.48
C PRO A 100 34.26 -14.19 7.13
N ASP A 101 34.72 -13.81 5.94
CA ASP A 101 35.17 -12.43 5.67
C ASP A 101 34.37 -11.63 4.64
N GLN A 102 33.19 -12.09 4.19
CA GLN A 102 32.36 -11.31 3.27
C GLN A 102 30.91 -11.19 3.75
N PRO A 103 30.40 -9.97 4.00
CA PRO A 103 29.02 -9.77 4.39
C PRO A 103 28.08 -10.26 3.27
N LEU A 104 27.06 -11.03 3.64
CA LEU A 104 26.04 -11.49 2.71
C LEU A 104 25.22 -10.28 2.23
N THR A 105 25.45 -9.88 0.98
CA THR A 105 24.69 -8.84 0.30
C THR A 105 23.57 -9.47 -0.52
N SER A 106 22.38 -8.85 -0.48
CA SER A 106 21.25 -9.22 -1.31
C SER A 106 20.96 -8.12 -2.34
N PRO A 107 20.73 -8.47 -3.62
CA PRO A 107 20.36 -7.49 -4.63
C PRO A 107 18.95 -6.99 -4.38
N CYS A 108 18.81 -5.72 -4.04
CA CYS A 108 17.53 -5.05 -3.87
C CYS A 108 17.25 -4.13 -5.07
N ALA A 109 15.98 -4.09 -5.48
CA ALA A 109 15.50 -3.10 -6.44
C ALA A 109 15.24 -1.79 -5.69
N VAL A 110 15.75 -0.68 -6.23
CA VAL A 110 15.45 0.67 -5.76
C VAL A 110 14.64 1.38 -6.82
N PHE A 111 13.53 1.94 -6.42
CA PHE A 111 12.67 2.75 -7.26
C PHE A 111 12.72 4.18 -6.76
N GLU A 112 12.99 5.15 -7.63
CA GLU A 112 13.02 6.57 -7.27
C GLU A 112 12.10 7.40 -8.17
N MET A 113 11.37 8.33 -7.56
CA MET A 113 10.50 9.30 -8.22
C MET A 113 10.86 10.71 -7.76
N LEU A 114 10.88 11.68 -8.67
CA LEU A 114 11.00 13.08 -8.29
C LEU A 114 9.74 13.49 -7.52
N GLY A 115 9.91 14.01 -6.30
CA GLY A 115 8.81 14.51 -5.50
C GLY A 115 8.17 15.77 -6.12
N SER A 116 7.05 16.21 -5.57
CA SER A 116 6.32 17.40 -6.05
C SER A 116 7.15 18.69 -6.00
N SER A 117 8.21 18.74 -5.17
CA SER A 117 9.20 19.81 -5.16
C SER A 117 10.46 19.34 -5.89
N THR A 118 11.01 20.19 -6.76
CA THR A 118 12.15 19.87 -7.66
C THR A 118 13.47 19.55 -6.95
N GLN A 119 13.50 19.57 -5.62
CA GLN A 119 14.69 19.36 -4.78
C GLN A 119 14.72 18.01 -4.09
N HIS A 120 13.62 17.25 -4.12
CA HIS A 120 13.46 16.02 -3.34
C HIS A 120 13.18 14.83 -4.25
N ILE A 121 13.83 13.72 -3.94
CA ILE A 121 13.62 12.42 -4.58
C ILE A 121 13.12 11.47 -3.50
N VAL A 122 12.01 10.80 -3.81
CA VAL A 122 11.41 9.79 -2.94
C VAL A 122 11.80 8.44 -3.49
N GLY A 123 12.21 7.52 -2.63
CA GLY A 123 12.59 6.18 -3.04
C GLY A 123 12.07 5.06 -2.16
N VAL A 124 11.93 3.89 -2.75
CA VAL A 124 11.54 2.64 -2.08
C VAL A 124 12.53 1.55 -2.47
N ILE A 125 12.92 0.76 -1.46
CA ILE A 125 13.81 -0.38 -1.59
C ILE A 125 13.00 -1.67 -1.41
N LEU A 126 13.05 -2.54 -2.40
CA LEU A 126 12.40 -3.86 -2.39
C LEU A 126 13.44 -4.98 -2.47
N ALA A 127 13.35 -5.92 -1.54
CA ALA A 127 14.07 -7.19 -1.57
C ALA A 127 13.63 -8.02 -2.80
N PRO A 128 14.45 -8.97 -3.27
CA PRO A 128 14.12 -9.77 -4.45
C PRO A 128 12.94 -10.71 -4.16
N ALA A 129 12.12 -10.99 -5.17
CA ALA A 129 11.05 -11.98 -5.08
C ALA A 129 11.69 -13.37 -5.13
N GLY A 130 12.04 -13.94 -3.97
CA GLY A 130 12.64 -15.27 -3.90
C GLY A 130 11.77 -16.33 -4.57
N GLY A 131 12.40 -17.21 -5.37
CA GLY A 131 11.73 -18.35 -6.00
C GLY A 131 12.69 -19.25 -6.79
N HIS A 132 12.82 -20.51 -6.36
CA HIS A 132 13.47 -21.58 -7.14
C HIS A 132 12.52 -22.06 -8.25
N LEU A 133 12.48 -21.35 -9.37
CA LEU A 133 11.76 -21.79 -10.57
C LEU A 133 12.76 -22.12 -11.67
N SER A 134 12.59 -23.26 -12.35
CA SER A 134 13.42 -23.67 -13.48
C SER A 134 12.95 -23.05 -14.81
N GLY A 135 13.92 -22.66 -15.65
CA GLY A 135 13.76 -22.39 -17.08
C GLY A 135 12.71 -21.34 -17.49
N ALA A 136 12.03 -21.59 -18.62
CA ALA A 136 11.14 -20.63 -19.31
C ALA A 136 9.96 -20.09 -18.46
N ARG A 137 9.53 -20.85 -17.43
CA ARG A 137 8.50 -20.43 -16.48
C ARG A 137 9.01 -19.30 -15.56
N ARG A 138 10.33 -19.25 -15.31
CA ARG A 138 11.01 -18.18 -14.57
C ARG A 138 10.95 -16.85 -15.31
N VAL A 139 11.10 -16.83 -16.65
CA VAL A 139 11.14 -15.58 -17.43
C VAL A 139 9.78 -14.90 -17.47
N LYS A 140 8.69 -15.64 -17.76
CA LYS A 140 7.33 -15.08 -17.73
C LYS A 140 6.93 -14.60 -16.34
N HIS A 141 7.25 -15.39 -15.30
CA HIS A 141 6.95 -15.02 -13.92
C HIS A 141 7.80 -13.84 -13.44
N ALA A 142 9.07 -13.74 -13.85
CA ALA A 142 9.94 -12.62 -13.53
C ALA A 142 9.46 -11.32 -14.20
N HIS A 143 8.98 -11.39 -15.45
CA HIS A 143 8.41 -10.23 -16.13
C HIS A 143 7.12 -9.74 -15.46
N ALA A 144 6.18 -10.65 -15.16
CA ALA A 144 4.96 -10.29 -14.44
C ALA A 144 5.27 -9.73 -13.03
N GLN A 145 6.28 -10.28 -12.36
CA GLN A 145 6.74 -9.78 -11.07
C GLN A 145 7.35 -8.38 -11.19
N ALA A 146 8.19 -8.13 -12.19
CA ALA A 146 8.77 -6.81 -12.43
C ALA A 146 7.69 -5.76 -12.73
N GLN A 147 6.66 -6.12 -13.49
CA GLN A 147 5.50 -5.24 -13.73
C GLN A 147 4.71 -4.94 -12.45
N MET A 148 4.47 -5.94 -11.61
CA MET A 148 3.84 -5.72 -10.31
C MET A 148 4.70 -4.84 -9.40
N ASP A 149 5.99 -5.14 -9.30
CA ASP A 149 6.93 -4.36 -8.48
C ASP A 149 6.95 -2.89 -8.93
N HIS A 150 6.99 -2.64 -10.24
CA HIS A 150 6.92 -1.29 -10.81
C HIS A 150 5.59 -0.60 -10.47
N PHE A 151 4.44 -1.27 -10.66
CA PHE A 151 3.12 -0.73 -10.33
C PHE A 151 2.98 -0.37 -8.85
N PHE A 152 3.44 -1.23 -7.95
CA PHE A 152 3.36 -0.94 -6.53
C PHE A 152 4.36 0.12 -6.10
N ALA A 153 5.58 0.12 -6.67
CA ALA A 153 6.55 1.17 -6.40
C ALA A 153 6.03 2.54 -6.85
N SER A 154 5.42 2.63 -8.06
CA SER A 154 4.77 3.86 -8.50
C SER A 154 3.64 4.26 -7.56
N LEU A 155 2.77 3.32 -7.18
CA LEU A 155 1.66 3.61 -6.27
C LEU A 155 2.15 4.10 -4.90
N ILE A 156 3.16 3.47 -4.32
CA ILE A 156 3.73 3.90 -3.04
C ILE A 156 4.34 5.28 -3.20
N LEU A 157 5.23 5.47 -4.17
CA LEU A 157 5.99 6.71 -4.35
C LEU A 157 5.11 7.91 -4.71
N GLU A 158 4.07 7.72 -5.53
CA GLU A 158 3.08 8.78 -5.82
C GLU A 158 2.27 9.21 -4.59
N ASN A 159 2.18 8.33 -3.59
CA ASN A 159 1.40 8.54 -2.38
C ASN A 159 2.23 8.78 -1.12
N VAL A 160 3.57 8.69 -1.19
CA VAL A 160 4.45 9.13 -0.11
C VAL A 160 4.41 10.65 -0.08
N ARG A 161 3.61 11.18 0.85
CA ARG A 161 3.59 12.61 1.16
C ARG A 161 4.80 12.91 2.01
N ILE A 162 5.88 13.38 1.37
CA ILE A 162 6.89 14.15 2.09
C ILE A 162 6.18 15.41 2.51
N GLY A 163 6.15 15.69 3.82
CA GLY A 163 5.67 16.96 4.34
C GLY A 163 6.58 18.08 3.85
N THR A 164 6.47 18.44 2.57
CA THR A 164 6.81 19.78 2.13
C THR A 164 5.91 20.66 2.96
N GLN A 165 6.51 21.40 3.89
CA GLN A 165 5.87 22.54 4.52
C GLN A 165 5.12 23.28 3.42
N LEU A 166 3.80 23.11 3.35
CA LEU A 166 2.97 24.03 2.61
C LEU A 166 3.22 25.34 3.34
N ASP A 167 3.91 26.24 2.64
CA ASP A 167 4.56 27.42 3.19
C ASP A 167 3.70 28.05 4.30
N ASP A 168 4.29 28.35 5.46
CA ASP A 168 3.65 29.14 6.53
C ASP A 168 3.04 30.45 5.97
N VAL A 169 3.53 30.91 4.82
CA VAL A 169 3.03 32.04 4.03
C VAL A 169 1.64 31.80 3.43
N VAL A 170 1.35 30.60 2.90
CA VAL A 170 0.03 30.22 2.35
C VAL A 170 -0.97 29.97 3.48
N LEU A 171 -0.53 29.30 4.56
CA LEU A 171 -1.37 29.09 5.74
C LEU A 171 -1.75 30.40 6.44
N GLY A 172 -0.90 31.43 6.37
CA GLY A 172 -1.19 32.77 6.89
C GLY A 172 -2.22 33.57 6.08
N GLN A 173 -2.58 33.14 4.86
CA GLN A 173 -3.52 33.84 3.99
C GLN A 173 -4.91 33.18 3.93
N ILE A 174 -5.07 31.98 4.51
CA ILE A 174 -6.31 31.21 4.48
C ILE A 174 -7.02 31.35 5.83
N ASP A 175 -8.32 31.64 5.81
CA ASP A 175 -9.17 31.50 6.99
C ASP A 175 -9.40 29.99 7.25
N VAL A 176 -8.49 29.40 8.02
CA VAL A 176 -8.46 27.97 8.31
C VAL A 176 -9.75 27.49 8.99
N GLU A 177 -10.34 28.32 9.84
CA GLU A 177 -11.58 27.96 10.54
C GLU A 177 -12.75 27.95 9.55
N ALA A 178 -12.86 28.94 8.65
CA ALA A 178 -13.87 28.97 7.61
C ALA A 178 -13.73 27.79 6.63
N VAL A 179 -12.51 27.43 6.22
CA VAL A 179 -12.25 26.26 5.38
C VAL A 179 -12.66 24.97 6.09
N THR A 180 -12.29 24.83 7.37
CA THR A 180 -12.66 23.68 8.18
C THR A 180 -14.17 23.53 8.25
N ASP A 181 -14.90 24.61 8.54
CA ASP A 181 -16.36 24.60 8.59
C ASP A 181 -16.98 24.26 7.23
N ALA A 182 -16.43 24.78 6.13
CA ALA A 182 -16.91 24.47 4.78
C ALA A 182 -16.76 22.98 4.43
N ILE A 183 -15.65 22.33 4.83
CA ILE A 183 -15.46 20.88 4.65
C ILE A 183 -16.45 20.08 5.51
N VAL A 184 -16.68 20.51 6.76
CA VAL A 184 -17.65 19.85 7.66
C VAL A 184 -19.06 19.94 7.11
N ASP A 185 -19.46 21.11 6.62
CA ASP A 185 -20.79 21.32 6.03
C ASP A 185 -20.95 20.57 4.70
N LEU A 186 -19.87 20.45 3.91
CA LEU A 186 -19.84 19.61 2.72
C LEU A 186 -20.04 18.13 3.09
N PHE A 187 -19.38 17.63 4.14
CA PHE A 187 -19.60 16.25 4.60
C PHE A 187 -21.05 16.02 5.04
N ASP A 188 -21.61 16.93 5.85
CA ASP A 188 -22.99 16.84 6.35
C ASP A 188 -24.02 16.76 5.20
N ARG A 189 -23.86 17.64 4.20
CA ARG A 189 -24.82 17.74 3.08
C ARG A 189 -24.68 16.65 2.02
N SER A 190 -23.50 16.05 1.87
CA SER A 190 -23.21 15.15 0.74
C SER A 190 -22.95 13.72 1.15
N LEU A 191 -22.13 13.47 2.18
CA LEU A 191 -21.63 12.12 2.45
C LEU A 191 -22.22 11.49 3.72
N ARG A 192 -22.78 12.30 4.64
CA ARG A 192 -23.34 11.79 5.89
C ARG A 192 -24.54 10.89 5.63
N TYR A 193 -24.46 9.66 6.15
CA TYR A 193 -25.61 8.78 6.27
C TYR A 193 -26.44 9.19 7.50
N VAL A 194 -27.62 9.75 7.27
CA VAL A 194 -28.54 10.17 8.33
C VAL A 194 -29.35 8.97 8.81
N SER A 195 -29.27 8.65 10.09
CA SER A 195 -30.07 7.60 10.71
C SER A 195 -30.83 8.15 11.91
N SER A 196 -31.94 7.51 12.29
CA SER A 196 -32.78 7.94 13.42
C SER A 196 -32.04 8.01 14.76
N CYS A 197 -30.88 7.38 14.86
CA CYS A 197 -30.08 7.27 16.08
C CYS A 197 -28.66 7.84 15.92
N ASP A 198 -28.40 8.62 14.87
CA ASP A 198 -27.07 9.21 14.73
C ASP A 198 -26.79 10.24 15.83
N ARG A 199 -25.50 10.45 16.12
CA ARG A 199 -25.03 11.37 17.16
C ARG A 199 -24.44 12.65 16.58
N TRP A 200 -24.82 13.03 15.36
CA TRP A 200 -24.23 14.18 14.69
C TRP A 200 -24.42 15.47 15.50
N ASP A 201 -25.67 15.77 15.87
CA ASP A 201 -26.01 16.94 16.70
C ASP A 201 -25.70 16.75 18.18
N GLN A 202 -25.41 15.51 18.61
CA GLN A 202 -25.06 15.15 19.99
C GLN A 202 -23.54 15.21 20.24
N GLY A 203 -22.83 16.08 19.52
CA GLY A 203 -21.38 16.27 19.63
C GLY A 203 -20.55 15.55 18.55
N GLY A 204 -21.15 14.70 17.72
CA GLY A 204 -20.46 14.05 16.61
C GLY A 204 -19.90 15.05 15.59
N ARG A 205 -20.65 16.11 15.26
CA ARG A 205 -20.19 17.20 14.39
C ARG A 205 -18.95 17.89 14.95
N ALA A 206 -18.90 18.13 16.26
CA ALA A 206 -17.76 18.79 16.91
C ALA A 206 -16.50 17.91 16.88
N VAL A 207 -16.63 16.61 17.15
CA VAL A 207 -15.52 15.64 17.06
C VAL A 207 -14.98 15.55 15.63
N PHE A 208 -15.88 15.49 14.65
CA PHE A 208 -15.52 15.46 13.25
C PHE A 208 -14.81 16.76 12.82
N ARG A 209 -15.35 17.92 13.22
CA ARG A 209 -14.73 19.23 12.98
C ARG A 209 -13.31 19.31 13.55
N GLU A 210 -13.10 18.85 14.79
CA GLU A 210 -11.77 18.83 15.40
C GLU A 210 -10.79 17.94 14.61
N SER A 211 -11.27 16.80 14.12
CA SER A 211 -10.48 15.91 13.28
C SER A 211 -10.09 16.56 11.95
N VAL A 212 -11.01 17.29 11.30
CA VAL A 212 -10.70 18.05 10.07
C VAL A 212 -9.75 19.21 10.36
N SER A 213 -10.01 19.96 11.44
CA SER A 213 -9.19 21.08 11.91
C SER A 213 -7.72 20.70 12.11
N HIS A 214 -7.48 19.47 12.59
CA HIS A 214 -6.15 18.92 12.75
C HIS A 214 -5.36 18.93 11.42
N PHE A 215 -5.98 18.57 10.30
CA PHE A 215 -5.33 18.59 8.97
C PHE A 215 -5.22 20.01 8.41
N THR A 216 -6.31 20.79 8.46
CA THR A 216 -6.36 22.13 7.85
C THR A 216 -5.40 23.12 8.51
N ARG A 217 -5.25 23.08 9.85
CA ARG A 217 -4.28 23.92 10.59
C ARG A 217 -2.82 23.64 10.22
N ARG A 218 -2.53 22.49 9.62
CA ARG A 218 -1.18 22.12 9.17
C ARG A 218 -1.01 22.17 7.66
N GLY A 219 -2.01 22.64 6.92
CA GLY A 219 -1.98 22.62 5.46
C GLY A 219 -1.87 21.21 4.89
N GLN A 220 -2.35 20.20 5.61
CA GLN A 220 -2.29 18.81 5.15
C GLN A 220 -3.58 18.43 4.43
N MET A 221 -3.45 17.57 3.42
CA MET A 221 -4.58 16.91 2.76
C MET A 221 -5.47 16.21 3.79
N VAL A 222 -6.79 16.37 3.70
CA VAL A 222 -7.71 15.72 4.63
C VAL A 222 -7.89 14.25 4.23
N GLU A 223 -7.60 13.33 5.14
CA GLU A 223 -7.74 11.90 4.89
C GLU A 223 -9.00 11.33 5.55
N PHE A 224 -9.82 10.67 4.73
CA PHE A 224 -11.03 9.98 5.14
C PHE A 224 -10.82 8.46 5.02
N CYS A 225 -11.32 7.71 6.00
CA CYS A 225 -11.33 6.25 5.95
C CYS A 225 -12.77 5.75 5.99
N LEU A 226 -13.18 5.03 4.96
CA LEU A 226 -14.51 4.46 4.83
C LEU A 226 -14.43 2.93 4.75
N PRO A 227 -14.85 2.22 5.82
CA PRO A 227 -15.16 0.81 5.74
C PRO A 227 -16.39 0.61 4.84
N ALA A 228 -16.20 0.07 3.64
CA ALA A 228 -17.29 -0.11 2.67
C ALA A 228 -16.96 -1.20 1.64
N PHE A 229 -17.99 -1.61 0.89
CA PHE A 229 -17.92 -2.65 -0.15
C PHE A 229 -17.37 -3.99 0.37
N PRO A 230 -17.99 -4.60 1.39
CA PRO A 230 -17.63 -5.95 1.79
C PRO A 230 -17.79 -6.90 0.60
N CYS A 231 -16.85 -7.84 0.43
CA CYS A 231 -16.90 -8.84 -0.62
C CYS A 231 -18.31 -9.47 -0.70
N LYS A 232 -18.98 -9.38 -1.88
CA LYS A 232 -20.28 -10.02 -2.12
C LYS A 232 -20.21 -11.48 -1.65
N SER A 233 -21.12 -11.86 -0.73
CA SER A 233 -21.09 -13.17 -0.06
C SER A 233 -20.97 -14.32 -1.06
N SER A 234 -20.20 -15.36 -0.72
CA SER A 234 -20.05 -16.61 -1.48
C SER A 234 -21.32 -17.49 -1.50
N SER A 235 -22.50 -16.92 -1.22
CA SER A 235 -23.77 -17.66 -1.25
C SER A 235 -24.28 -17.76 -2.69
N THR A 236 -24.13 -18.93 -3.30
CA THR A 236 -24.53 -19.27 -4.67
C THR A 236 -26.04 -19.17 -4.95
N GLY A 237 -26.86 -18.79 -3.96
CA GLY A 237 -28.31 -18.64 -4.08
C GLY A 237 -28.87 -17.21 -4.09
N LYS A 238 -28.05 -16.17 -3.88
CA LYS A 238 -28.56 -14.78 -3.72
C LYS A 238 -27.73 -13.70 -4.42
N VAL A 239 -26.93 -14.04 -5.43
CA VAL A 239 -26.16 -13.03 -6.18
C VAL A 239 -26.26 -13.30 -7.68
N LEU A 240 -26.78 -12.33 -8.42
CA LEU A 240 -26.96 -12.41 -9.87
C LEU A 240 -25.64 -12.28 -10.66
N SER A 241 -24.53 -11.86 -10.02
CA SER A 241 -23.14 -12.05 -10.51
C SER A 241 -22.11 -11.58 -9.46
N LYS A 242 -20.82 -11.92 -9.66
CA LYS A 242 -19.67 -11.39 -8.89
C LYS A 242 -19.22 -9.97 -9.32
N ALA A 243 -19.89 -9.37 -10.31
CA ALA A 243 -19.50 -8.07 -10.85
C ALA A 243 -20.05 -6.93 -9.97
N PRO A 244 -19.36 -5.78 -9.93
CA PRO A 244 -19.87 -4.60 -9.26
C PRO A 244 -21.20 -4.18 -9.87
N ASP A 245 -22.16 -3.78 -9.04
CA ASP A 245 -23.49 -3.34 -9.49
C ASP A 245 -23.56 -1.82 -9.67
N ARG A 246 -24.66 -1.35 -10.24
CA ARG A 246 -24.89 0.06 -10.51
C ARG A 246 -24.95 0.91 -9.24
N GLY A 247 -25.35 0.31 -8.10
CA GLY A 247 -25.34 1.00 -6.81
C GLY A 247 -23.92 1.28 -6.36
N GLU A 248 -23.02 0.31 -6.53
CA GLU A 248 -21.59 0.48 -6.20
C GLU A 248 -20.92 1.54 -7.10
N TYR A 249 -21.26 1.56 -8.39
CA TYR A 249 -20.79 2.62 -9.30
C TYR A 249 -21.25 4.02 -8.85
N LEU A 250 -22.53 4.20 -8.54
CA LEU A 250 -23.08 5.49 -8.09
C LEU A 250 -22.46 5.93 -6.76
N ALA A 251 -22.20 5.00 -5.85
CA ALA A 251 -21.52 5.29 -4.59
C ALA A 251 -20.08 5.79 -4.83
N LEU A 252 -19.32 5.13 -5.72
CA LEU A 252 -17.96 5.56 -6.09
C LEU A 252 -17.95 6.93 -6.79
N GLU A 253 -18.88 7.16 -7.71
CA GLU A 253 -19.04 8.46 -8.37
C GLU A 253 -19.34 9.57 -7.38
N HIS A 254 -20.24 9.33 -6.43
CA HIS A 254 -20.59 10.30 -5.40
C HIS A 254 -19.42 10.61 -4.46
N MET A 255 -18.67 9.58 -4.04
CA MET A 255 -17.46 9.75 -3.24
C MET A 255 -16.37 10.50 -4.01
N HIS A 256 -16.19 10.22 -5.30
CA HIS A 256 -15.23 10.94 -6.13
C HIS A 256 -15.61 12.43 -6.24
N LYS A 257 -16.89 12.72 -6.44
CA LYS A 257 -17.39 14.10 -6.49
C LYS A 257 -17.19 14.83 -5.15
N PHE A 258 -17.43 14.16 -4.02
CA PHE A 258 -17.15 14.73 -2.70
C PHE A 258 -15.69 15.17 -2.56
N ILE A 259 -14.74 14.36 -3.02
CA ILE A 259 -13.31 14.72 -2.99
C ILE A 259 -13.00 15.92 -3.89
N GLN A 260 -13.54 15.96 -5.12
CA GLN A 260 -13.39 17.10 -6.02
C GLN A 260 -13.95 18.40 -5.43
N ASP A 261 -15.09 18.31 -4.73
CA ASP A 261 -15.72 19.46 -4.08
C ASP A 261 -14.86 19.96 -2.89
N ILE A 262 -14.09 19.10 -2.21
CA ILE A 262 -13.10 19.52 -1.21
C ILE A 262 -11.90 20.19 -1.86
N GLU A 263 -11.35 19.63 -2.94
CA GLU A 263 -10.20 20.21 -3.68
C GLU A 263 -10.50 21.64 -4.17
N ALA A 264 -11.75 21.94 -4.49
CA ALA A 264 -12.20 23.29 -4.85
C ALA A 264 -12.25 24.27 -3.66
N ILE A 265 -12.43 23.77 -2.43
CA ILE A 265 -12.53 24.57 -1.20
C ILE A 265 -11.17 24.72 -0.52
N TYR A 266 -10.31 23.70 -0.63
CA TYR A 266 -9.08 23.55 0.11
C TYR A 266 -8.00 22.96 -0.79
N GLU A 267 -6.98 23.77 -1.11
CA GLU A 267 -5.96 23.44 -2.12
C GLU A 267 -5.21 22.13 -1.85
N PRO A 268 -4.81 21.79 -0.60
CA PRO A 268 -4.21 20.48 -0.31
C PRO A 268 -5.14 19.29 -0.57
N GLY A 269 -6.44 19.54 -0.74
CA GLY A 269 -7.44 18.57 -1.17
C GLY A 269 -7.82 17.55 -0.11
N ALA A 270 -8.37 16.44 -0.59
CA ALA A 270 -8.78 15.32 0.24
C ALA A 270 -8.47 13.97 -0.39
N LYS A 271 -8.43 12.93 0.43
CA LYS A 271 -8.30 11.54 0.00
C LYS A 271 -9.26 10.66 0.76
N LEU A 272 -9.94 9.76 0.04
CA LEU A 272 -10.81 8.75 0.62
C LEU A 272 -10.20 7.36 0.47
N TRP A 273 -9.89 6.73 1.60
CA TRP A 273 -9.45 5.34 1.69
C TRP A 273 -10.66 4.43 1.86
N ILE A 274 -10.93 3.59 0.87
CA ILE A 274 -11.94 2.53 0.99
C ILE A 274 -11.28 1.30 1.61
N ILE A 275 -11.72 0.94 2.80
CA ILE A 275 -11.26 -0.24 3.53
C ILE A 275 -12.29 -1.34 3.33
N SER A 276 -11.99 -2.28 2.43
CA SER A 276 -12.88 -3.40 2.12
C SER A 276 -12.95 -4.39 3.29
N ASP A 277 -14.09 -4.43 3.98
CA ASP A 277 -14.33 -5.34 5.10
C ASP A 277 -14.89 -6.70 4.65
N GLY A 278 -14.11 -7.43 3.84
CA GLY A 278 -14.53 -8.71 3.25
C GLY A 278 -14.25 -9.95 4.11
N HIS A 279 -13.61 -9.84 5.28
CA HIS A 279 -13.05 -10.99 5.99
C HIS A 279 -13.06 -10.91 7.53
N VAL A 280 -13.75 -9.93 8.15
CA VAL A 280 -13.79 -9.81 9.62
C VAL A 280 -14.96 -10.60 10.25
N PHE A 281 -15.90 -11.15 9.47
CA PHE A 281 -17.11 -11.81 10.01
C PHE A 281 -17.31 -13.29 9.70
N SER A 282 -16.34 -14.00 9.12
CA SER A 282 -16.50 -15.46 8.90
C SER A 282 -16.46 -16.30 10.18
N ASP A 283 -15.97 -15.77 11.31
CA ASP A 283 -15.73 -16.55 12.55
C ASP A 283 -16.76 -16.30 13.67
N CYS A 284 -17.85 -15.57 13.44
CA CYS A 284 -18.87 -15.29 14.49
C CYS A 284 -20.28 -15.83 14.18
N SER A 285 -20.41 -16.87 13.36
CA SER A 285 -21.71 -17.52 13.11
C SER A 285 -21.79 -19.01 13.46
N GLU A 286 -20.81 -19.54 14.20
CA GLU A 286 -20.94 -20.84 14.88
C GLU A 286 -20.98 -20.65 16.40
N TYR A 287 -22.15 -20.29 16.93
CA TYR A 287 -22.60 -20.68 18.28
C TYR A 287 -24.13 -20.72 18.33
#